data_AF-A0AAE3Y623-F1
#
_entry.id   AF-A0AAE3Y623-F1
#
_cell.length_a   1.000
_cell.length_b   1.000
_cell.length_c   1.000
_cell.angle_alpha   90.00
_cell.angle_beta   90.00
_cell.angle_gamma   90.00
#
_symmetry.space_group_name_H-M   'P 1'
#
loop_
_entity.id
_entity.type
_entity.pdbx_description
1 polymer ?
#
loop_
_entity_poly.entity_id
_entity_poly.type
_entity_poly.pdbx_seq_one_letter_code
_entity_poly.pdbx_strand_id
1 'polypeptide(L)'
;MRLLKLLRTVLRVLWWALAAAIPVVQYRFHDSYRRAIGCPASGDCYVPGAELLLDMQLLAAGSAVVLWPLCAWYAIVKPWRARRASPGEAGGPLRRPLRG
;
A
#
# COMPACT_ATOMS: atom_id res chain seq x y z
N MET A 1 13.07 -24.44 -18.77
CA MET A 1 11.83 -24.33 -17.95
C MET A 1 12.05 -24.18 -16.43
N ARG A 2 13.11 -24.75 -15.83
CA ARG A 2 13.36 -24.61 -14.36
C ARG A 2 13.76 -23.19 -13.93
N LEU A 3 14.59 -22.50 -14.73
CA LEU A 3 15.03 -21.12 -14.45
C LEU A 3 13.86 -20.12 -14.32
N LEU A 4 12.88 -20.18 -15.22
CA LEU A 4 11.70 -19.30 -15.18
C LEU A 4 10.86 -19.49 -13.90
N LYS A 5 10.72 -20.74 -13.44
CA LYS A 5 9.98 -21.05 -12.20
C LYS A 5 10.73 -20.51 -10.97
N LEU A 6 12.05 -20.62 -10.98
CA LEU A 6 12.92 -20.10 -9.92
C LEU A 6 12.86 -18.57 -9.88
N LEU A 7 13.01 -17.91 -11.03
CA LEU A 7 12.88 -16.45 -11.17
C LEU A 7 11.53 -15.96 -10.64
N ARG A 8 10.43 -16.63 -11.02
CA ARG A 8 9.09 -16.27 -10.54
C ARG A 8 8.96 -16.40 -9.03
N THR A 9 9.59 -17.42 -8.45
CA THR A 9 9.55 -17.65 -7.00
C THR A 9 10.36 -16.57 -6.27
N VAL A 10 11.55 -16.26 -6.76
CA VAL A 10 12.39 -15.17 -6.23
C VAL A 10 11.66 -13.84 -6.31
N LEU A 11 11.08 -13.49 -7.47
CA LEU A 11 10.32 -12.25 -7.64
C LEU A 11 9.14 -12.17 -6.66
N ARG A 12 8.46 -13.30 -6.43
CA ARG A 12 7.36 -13.37 -5.48
C ARG A 12 7.84 -13.12 -4.06
N VAL A 13 8.93 -13.76 -3.63
CA VAL A 13 9.51 -13.56 -2.30
C VAL A 13 9.96 -12.11 -2.13
N LEU A 14 10.66 -11.56 -3.13
CA LEU A 14 11.12 -10.17 -3.13
C LEU A 14 9.95 -9.19 -3.04
N TRP A 15 8.87 -9.44 -3.77
CA TRP A 15 7.66 -8.63 -3.71
C TRP A 15 7.02 -8.62 -2.32
N TRP A 16 6.89 -9.79 -1.69
CA TRP A 16 6.37 -9.90 -0.33
C TRP A 16 7.27 -9.23 0.70
N ALA A 17 8.59 -9.36 0.55
CA ALA A 17 9.56 -8.65 1.39
C ALA A 17 9.42 -7.14 1.24
N LEU A 18 9.26 -6.62 0.02
CA LEU A 18 9.02 -5.20 -0.24
C LEU A 18 7.74 -4.74 0.44
N ALA A 19 6.64 -5.47 0.26
CA ALA A 19 5.34 -5.12 0.84
C ALA A 19 5.39 -5.10 2.38
N ALA A 20 6.09 -6.05 2.99
CA ALA A 20 6.28 -6.10 4.44
C ALA A 20 7.17 -4.97 4.97
N ALA A 21 8.10 -4.45 4.16
CA ALA A 21 8.98 -3.36 4.54
C ALA A 21 8.31 -1.97 4.50
N ILE A 22 7.25 -1.79 3.72
CA ILE A 22 6.52 -0.51 3.58
C ILE A 22 6.21 0.18 4.92
N PRO A 23 5.58 -0.47 5.92
CA PRO A 23 5.25 0.19 7.19
C PRO A 23 6.50 0.65 7.95
N VAL A 24 7.59 -0.11 7.89
CA VAL A 24 8.86 0.23 8.54
C VAL A 24 9.48 1.46 7.87
N VAL A 25 9.49 1.49 6.53
CA VAL A 25 10.02 2.62 5.75
C VAL A 25 9.18 3.89 6.00
N GLN A 26 7.86 3.79 5.97
CA GLN A 26 6.97 4.92 6.27
C GLN A 26 7.16 5.44 7.69
N TYR A 27 7.29 4.55 8.68
CA TYR A 27 7.55 4.94 10.07
C TYR A 27 8.88 5.68 10.21
N ARG A 28 9.97 5.13 9.64
CA ARG A 28 11.29 5.76 9.66
C ARG A 28 11.29 7.12 8.97
N PHE A 29 10.61 7.23 7.83
CA PHE A 29 10.49 8.50 7.12
C PHE A 29 9.73 9.55 7.94
N HIS A 30 8.63 9.15 8.59
CA HIS A 30 7.85 10.04 9.46
C HIS A 30 8.62 10.47 10.73
N ASP A 31 9.40 9.57 11.33
CA ASP A 31 10.25 9.86 12.48
C ASP A 31 11.38 10.85 12.12
N SER A 32 12.04 10.63 10.98
CA SER A 32 13.02 11.58 10.43
C SER A 32 12.41 12.94 10.11
N TYR A 33 11.20 12.95 9.52
CA TYR A 33 10.44 14.17 9.24
C TYR A 33 10.15 14.96 10.53
N ARG A 34 9.67 14.29 11.59
CA ARG A 34 9.42 14.95 12.88
C ARG A 34 10.67 15.56 13.51
N ARG A 35 11.83 14.91 13.37
CA ARG A 35 13.10 15.47 13.87
C ARG A 35 13.60 16.65 13.06
N ALA A 36 13.31 16.68 11.76
CA ALA A 36 13.71 17.78 10.87
C ALA A 36 12.85 19.04 11.05
N ILE A 37 11.60 18.90 11.51
CA ILE A 37 10.75 20.05 11.87
C ILE A 37 11.13 20.53 13.28
N GLY A 38 12.22 21.28 13.37
CA GLY A 38 12.59 22.01 14.57
C GLY A 38 13.19 23.35 14.18
N CYS A 39 12.55 24.46 14.56
CA CYS A 39 13.20 25.76 14.49
C CYS A 39 14.27 25.84 15.58
N PRO A 40 15.52 26.21 15.26
CA PRO A 40 16.51 26.52 16.28
C PRO A 40 16.04 27.71 17.15
N ALA A 41 16.51 27.81 18.39
CA ALA A 41 16.15 28.90 19.32
C ALA A 41 16.53 30.30 18.81
N SER A 42 17.44 30.38 17.83
CA SER A 42 17.78 31.58 17.07
C SER A 42 18.33 31.17 15.70
N GLY A 43 17.88 31.82 14.62
CA GLY A 43 18.31 31.58 13.24
C GLY A 43 17.14 31.43 12.27
N ASP A 44 17.41 31.48 10.97
CA ASP A 44 16.39 31.29 9.93
C ASP A 44 15.82 29.86 10.03
N CYS A 45 14.50 29.75 10.23
CA CYS A 45 13.83 28.46 10.21
C CYS A 45 13.93 27.85 8.80
N TYR A 46 14.75 26.80 8.65
CA TYR A 46 14.73 25.99 7.46
C TYR A 46 13.44 25.16 7.47
N VAL A 47 12.48 25.52 6.62
CA VAL A 47 11.27 24.71 6.38
C VAL A 47 11.55 23.81 5.19
N PRO A 48 11.85 22.51 5.38
CA PRO A 48 12.02 21.58 4.28
C PRO A 48 10.65 21.30 3.64
N GLY A 49 10.19 22.21 2.79
CA GLY A 49 8.84 22.19 2.24
C GLY A 49 8.71 21.51 0.89
N ALA A 50 9.72 21.62 0.00
CA ALA A 50 9.60 21.17 -1.39
C ALA A 50 10.18 19.76 -1.61
N GLU A 51 11.44 19.54 -1.27
CA GLU A 51 12.13 18.24 -1.46
C GLU A 51 11.45 17.13 -0.66
N LEU A 52 11.06 17.43 0.58
CA LEU A 52 10.41 16.47 1.48
C LEU A 52 8.99 16.09 1.02
N LEU A 53 8.30 17.00 0.33
CA LEU A 53 6.98 16.72 -0.25
C LEU A 53 7.11 15.77 -1.45
N LEU A 54 8.16 15.96 -2.25
CA LEU A 54 8.47 15.10 -3.40
C LEU A 54 8.81 13.69 -2.93
N ASP A 55 9.64 13.56 -1.90
CA ASP A 55 10.01 12.26 -1.31
C ASP A 55 8.80 11.53 -0.70
N MET A 56 7.92 12.24 0.03
CA MET A 56 6.68 11.64 0.53
C MET A 56 5.77 11.16 -0.60
N GLN A 57 5.65 11.94 -1.68
CA GLN A 57 4.85 11.54 -2.84
C GLN A 57 5.44 10.34 -3.56
N LEU A 58 6.77 10.27 -3.73
CA LEU A 58 7.43 9.10 -4.28
C LEU A 58 7.23 7.87 -3.40
N LEU A 59 7.36 8.02 -2.07
CA LEU A 59 7.15 6.93 -1.13
C LEU A 59 5.69 6.43 -1.18
N ALA A 60 4.73 7.34 -1.24
CA ALA A 60 3.32 7.03 -1.38
C ALA A 60 3.04 6.31 -2.71
N ALA A 61 3.50 6.86 -3.83
CA ALA A 61 3.33 6.25 -5.15
C ALA A 61 3.99 4.87 -5.25
N GLY A 62 5.22 4.73 -4.75
CA GLY A 62 5.93 3.45 -4.70
C GLY A 62 5.18 2.41 -3.85
N SER A 63 4.71 2.81 -2.67
CA SER A 63 3.90 1.93 -1.82
C SER A 63 2.58 1.53 -2.50
N ALA A 64 1.93 2.44 -3.22
CA ALA A 64 0.70 2.18 -3.95
C ALA A 64 0.92 1.16 -5.08
N VAL A 65 2.02 1.27 -5.85
CA VAL A 65 2.36 0.30 -6.90
C VAL A 65 2.58 -1.11 -6.32
N VAL A 66 3.21 -1.20 -5.14
CA VAL A 66 3.51 -2.48 -4.48
C VAL A 66 2.26 -3.10 -3.82
N LEU A 67 1.36 -2.27 -3.27
CA LEU A 67 0.15 -2.76 -2.61
C LEU A 67 -1.02 -2.97 -3.57
N TRP A 68 -1.03 -2.25 -4.70
CA TRP A 68 -2.08 -2.31 -5.74
C TRP A 68 -2.52 -3.72 -6.11
N PRO A 69 -1.62 -4.71 -6.37
CA PRO A 69 -2.05 -6.04 -6.81
C PRO A 69 -2.74 -6.81 -5.69
N LEU A 70 -2.29 -6.61 -4.43
CA LEU A 70 -2.93 -7.20 -3.25
C LEU A 70 -4.31 -6.60 -3.04
N CYS A 71 -4.41 -5.28 -3.09
CA CYS A 71 -5.68 -4.56 -2.97
C CYS A 71 -6.66 -4.97 -4.08
N ALA A 72 -6.22 -5.00 -5.33
CA ALA A 72 -7.04 -5.43 -6.47
C ALA A 72 -7.49 -6.89 -6.32
N TRP A 73 -6.64 -7.77 -5.81
CA TRP A 73 -7.00 -9.16 -5.57
C TRP A 73 -8.14 -9.29 -4.54
N TYR A 74 -8.01 -8.64 -3.39
CA TYR A 74 -9.01 -8.74 -2.33
C TYR A 74 -10.29 -7.95 -2.61
N ALA A 75 -10.18 -6.77 -3.24
CA ALA A 75 -11.31 -5.89 -3.50
C ALA A 75 -12.10 -6.28 -4.76
N ILE A 76 -11.43 -6.81 -5.79
CA ILE A 76 -12.05 -7.04 -7.11
C ILE A 76 -12.09 -8.53 -7.42
N VAL A 77 -10.94 -9.19 -7.46
CA VAL A 77 -10.83 -10.56 -8.00
C VAL A 77 -11.52 -11.59 -7.11
N LYS A 78 -11.29 -11.55 -5.79
CA LYS A 78 -11.90 -12.46 -4.82
C LYS A 78 -13.44 -12.41 -4.84
N PRO A 79 -14.08 -11.23 -4.69
CA PRO A 79 -15.55 -11.16 -4.75
C PRO A 79 -16.10 -11.50 -6.13
N TRP A 80 -15.40 -11.15 -7.22
CA TRP A 80 -15.83 -11.53 -8.57
C TRP A 80 -15.80 -13.04 -8.80
N ARG A 81 -14.76 -13.73 -8.32
CA ARG A 81 -14.70 -15.20 -8.34
C ARG A 81 -15.79 -15.84 -7.49
N ALA A 82 -16.07 -15.29 -6.31
CA ALA A 82 -17.16 -15.79 -5.46
C ALA A 82 -18.52 -15.69 -6.15
N ARG A 83 -18.81 -14.55 -6.81
CA ARG A 83 -20.05 -14.38 -7.59
C ARG A 83 -20.16 -15.34 -8.77
N ARG A 84 -19.04 -15.69 -9.43
CA ARG A 84 -19.01 -16.66 -10.53
C ARG A 84 -19.11 -18.11 -10.08
N ALA A 85 -18.62 -18.43 -8.88
CA ALA A 85 -18.69 -19.76 -8.28
C ALA A 85 -20.10 -20.10 -7.74
N SER A 86 -20.96 -19.10 -7.53
CA SER A 86 -22.39 -19.27 -7.23
C SER A 86 -23.26 -18.77 -8.38
N PRO A 87 -23.52 -19.58 -9.43
CA PRO A 87 -24.41 -19.19 -10.52
C PRO A 87 -25.91 -19.15 -10.12
N GLY A 88 -26.26 -19.38 -8.85
CA GLY A 88 -27.62 -19.72 -8.42
C GLY A 88 -28.42 -18.67 -7.64
N GLU A 89 -27.86 -17.50 -7.29
CA GLU A 89 -28.63 -16.44 -6.59
C GLU A 89 -28.58 -15.13 -7.37
N ALA A 90 -29.01 -15.19 -8.64
CA ALA A 90 -29.54 -14.03 -9.34
C ALA A 90 -30.94 -13.73 -8.77
N GLY A 91 -31.00 -13.02 -7.65
CA GLY A 91 -32.27 -12.85 -6.94
C GLY A 91 -32.31 -11.79 -5.84
N GLY A 92 -31.82 -10.58 -6.10
CA GLY A 92 -32.43 -9.39 -5.49
C GLY A 92 -31.63 -8.59 -4.45
N PRO A 93 -32.08 -7.36 -4.16
CA PRO A 93 -31.24 -6.18 -4.03
C PRO A 93 -31.07 -5.68 -2.60
N LEU A 94 -30.16 -4.71 -2.42
CA LEU A 94 -30.03 -3.76 -1.30
C LEU A 94 -30.92 -4.01 -0.07
N ARG A 95 -30.31 -4.28 1.09
CA ARG A 95 -30.72 -3.63 2.35
C ARG A 95 -29.61 -3.65 3.40
N ARG A 96 -29.15 -2.45 3.73
CA ARG A 96 -28.46 -2.08 4.97
C ARG A 96 -29.51 -2.05 6.14
N PRO A 97 -29.07 -1.80 7.38
CA PRO A 97 -29.27 -2.61 8.59
C PRO A 97 -30.59 -2.33 9.34
N LEU A 98 -30.99 -3.19 10.30
CA LEU A 98 -31.90 -2.84 11.41
C LEU A 98 -31.71 -3.73 12.65
N ARG A 99 -31.44 -3.04 13.78
CA ARG A 99 -31.85 -3.30 15.18
C ARG A 99 -31.30 -4.50 15.97
N GLY A 100 -30.51 -4.17 16.98
CA GLY A 100 -30.63 -4.65 18.36
C GLY A 100 -30.59 -3.43 19.27
#